data_AF-A0A926CRM7-F1
#
_entry.id   AF-A0A926CRM7-F1
#
_cell.length_a   1.000
_cell.length_b   1.000
_cell.length_c   1.000
_cell.angle_alpha   90.00
_cell.angle_beta   90.00
_cell.angle_gamma   90.00
#
_symmetry.space_group_name_H-M   'P 1'
#
loop_
_entity.id
_entity.type
_entity.pdbx_description
1 polymer ?
#
loop_
_entity_poly.entity_id
_entity_poly.type
_entity_poly.pdbx_seq_one_letter_code
_entity_poly.pdbx_strand_id
1 'polypeptide(L)' 'MKTVTMKFGGTSVGSPEAIRNVIYITQREHTQGNRALLVVSAMSGVTDTLLSSTGMALKGDRWGY' A
#
# COMPACT_ATOMS: atom_id res chain seq x y z
N MET A 1 10.49 24.26 7.60
CA MET A 1 10.22 23.09 6.75
C MET A 1 10.52 21.83 7.56
N LYS A 2 9.50 21.06 7.93
CA LYS A 2 9.63 19.80 8.68
C LYS A 2 9.37 18.62 7.75
N THR A 3 10.07 17.49 7.96
CA THR A 3 9.73 16.22 7.30
C THR A 3 8.74 15.44 8.16
N VAL A 4 7.62 15.05 7.58
CA VAL A 4 6.56 14.27 8.22
C VAL A 4 6.49 12.92 7.53
N THR A 5 6.77 11.86 8.28
CA THR A 5 6.64 10.48 7.80
C THR A 5 5.24 9.97 8.06
N MET A 6 4.58 9.44 7.03
CA MET A 6 3.20 8.96 7.09
C MET A 6 3.15 7.53 6.56
N LYS A 7 2.57 6.62 7.33
CA LYS A 7 2.42 5.22 6.94
C LYS A 7 0.97 4.87 6.66
N PHE A 8 0.72 4.24 5.51
CA PHE A 8 -0.61 3.76 5.11
C PHE A 8 -0.61 2.23 4.98
N GLY A 9 -1.59 1.57 5.60
CA GLY A 9 -1.77 0.11 5.53
C GLY A 9 -2.45 -0.34 4.24
N GLY A 10 -2.52 -1.66 4.02
CA GLY A 10 -3.05 -2.23 2.79
C GLY A 10 -4.51 -1.89 2.51
N THR A 11 -5.36 -1.78 3.54
CA THR A 11 -6.74 -1.30 3.40
C THR A 11 -6.79 0.17 2.98
N SER A 12 -5.88 1.00 3.48
CA SER A 12 -5.78 2.44 3.14
C SER A 12 -5.31 2.68 1.71
N VAL A 13 -4.78 1.66 1.03
CA VAL A 13 -4.35 1.73 -0.37
C VAL A 13 -5.05 0.66 -1.23
N GLY A 14 -6.12 0.04 -0.72
CA GLY A 14 -6.72 -1.16 -1.32
C GLY A 14 -7.58 -0.89 -2.55
N SER A 15 -7.93 0.36 -2.83
CA SER A 15 -8.73 0.75 -4.00
C SER A 15 -8.29 2.13 -4.53
N PRO A 16 -8.66 2.49 -5.77
CA PRO A 16 -8.44 3.84 -6.29
C PRO A 16 -9.01 4.95 -5.39
N GLU A 17 -10.18 4.74 -4.78
CA GLU A 17 -10.81 5.69 -3.86
C GLU A 17 -9.99 5.84 -2.58
N ALA A 18 -9.49 4.72 -2.03
CA ALA A 18 -8.62 4.75 -0.85
C ALA A 18 -7.32 5.53 -1.14
N ILE A 19 -6.73 5.34 -2.33
CA ILE A 19 -5.54 6.09 -2.77
C ILE A 19 -5.84 7.59 -2.91
N ARG A 20 -6.99 7.98 -3.45
CA ARG A 20 -7.42 9.39 -3.50
C ARG A 20 -7.50 10.00 -2.10
N ASN A 21 -7.99 9.25 -1.11
CA ASN A 21 -8.01 9.71 0.28
C ASN A 21 -6.60 9.87 0.86
N VAL A 22 -5.67 8.97 0.57
CA VAL A 22 -4.26 9.11 0.96
C VAL A 22 -3.63 10.38 0.37
N ILE A 23 -3.91 10.66 -0.91
CA ILE A 23 -3.44 11.88 -1.59
C ILE A 23 -4.00 13.11 -0.88
N TYR A 24 -5.30 13.14 -0.57
CA TYR A 24 -5.94 14.26 0.13
C TYR A 24 -5.29 14.53 1.50
N ILE A 25 -5.01 13.49 2.28
CA ILE A 25 -4.35 13.61 3.59
C ILE A 25 -2.92 14.15 3.41
N THR A 26 -2.18 13.66 2.41
CA THR A 26 -0.79 14.06 2.15
C THR A 26 -0.69 15.50 1.65
N GLN A 27 -1.64 15.94 0.81
CA GLN A 27 -1.69 17.30 0.29
C GLN A 27 -1.82 18.32 1.42
N ARG A 28 -2.55 18.00 2.51
CA ARG A 28 -2.65 18.89 3.67
C ARG A 28 -1.27 19.20 4.27
N GLU A 29 -0.42 18.20 4.45
CA GLU A 29 0.95 18.40 4.94
C GLU A 29 1.78 19.26 3.96
N HIS A 30 1.66 18.99 2.67
CA HIS A 30 2.36 19.77 1.65
C HIS A 30 1.94 21.24 1.66
N THR A 31 0.64 21.52 1.75
CA THR A 31 0.10 22.90 1.81
C THR A 31 0.54 23.66 3.06
N GLN A 32 0.87 22.96 4.14
CA GLN A 32 1.41 23.56 5.36
C GLN A 32 2.93 23.83 5.28
N GLY A 33 3.57 23.58 4.13
CA GLY A 33 5.01 23.78 3.95
C GLY A 33 5.87 22.65 4.53
N ASN A 34 5.26 21.49 4.83
CA ASN A 34 5.97 20.29 5.26
C ASN A 34 6.38 19.43 4.05
N ARG A 35 7.44 18.65 4.24
CA ARG A 35 7.82 17.56 3.34
C ARG A 35 7.15 16.28 3.81
N ALA A 36 6.27 15.70 3.00
CA ALA A 36 5.68 14.40 3.32
C ALA A 36 6.53 13.25 2.77
N LEU A 37 6.89 12.28 3.62
CA LEU A 37 7.50 11.01 3.23
C LEU A 37 6.46 9.90 3.46
N LEU A 38 6.07 9.23 2.38
CA LEU A 38 5.04 8.21 2.40
C LEU A 38 5.66 6.81 2.46
N VAL A 39 5.21 5.99 3.40
CA VAL A 39 5.47 4.55 3.45
C VAL A 39 4.15 3.83 3.24
N VAL A 40 4.06 2.98 2.22
CA VAL A 40 2.84 2.22 1.93
C VAL A 40 3.10 0.72 2.02
N SER A 41 2.13 -0.01 2.56
CA SER A 41 2.06 -1.46 2.40
C SER A 41 1.55 -1.83 0.99
N ALA A 42 1.67 -3.10 0.60
CA ALA A 42 0.94 -3.62 -0.56
C ALA A 42 -0.58 -3.46 -0.38
N MET A 43 -1.33 -3.43 -1.48
CA MET A 43 -2.80 -3.40 -1.44
C MET A 43 -3.35 -4.61 -0.69
N SER A 44 -4.51 -4.44 -0.03
CA SER A 44 -5.15 -5.49 0.76
C SER A 44 -5.23 -6.82 0.01
N GLY A 45 -4.79 -7.91 0.64
CA GLY A 45 -4.78 -9.26 0.07
C GLY A 45 -3.58 -9.59 -0.84
N VAL A 46 -2.87 -8.60 -1.40
CA VAL A 46 -1.78 -8.86 -2.36
C VAL A 46 -0.63 -9.64 -1.73
N THR A 47 -0.22 -9.30 -0.51
CA THR A 47 0.84 -10.04 0.18
C THR A 47 0.45 -11.50 0.40
N ASP A 48 -0.80 -11.76 0.80
CA ASP A 48 -1.31 -13.11 1.02
C ASP A 48 -1.39 -13.90 -0.30
N THR A 49 -1.80 -13.24 -1.40
CA THR A 49 -1.78 -13.81 -2.74
C THR A 49 -0.37 -14.21 -3.17
N LEU A 50 0.64 -13.36 -2.91
CA LEU A 50 2.04 -13.67 -3.23
C LEU A 50 2.52 -14.87 -2.41
N LEU A 51 2.27 -14.90 -1.10
CA LEU A 51 2.63 -16.01 -0.24
C LEU A 51 1.96 -17.32 -0.69
N SER A 52 0.66 -17.28 -0.98
CA SER A 52 -0.08 -18.43 -1.52
C SER A 52 0.52 -18.92 -2.85
N SER A 53 0.81 -18.00 -3.77
CA SER A 53 1.42 -18.31 -5.07
C SER A 53 2.78 -18.98 -4.93
N THR A 54 3.62 -18.49 -4.02
CA THR A 54 4.92 -19.14 -3.73
C THR A 54 4.73 -20.54 -3.15
N GLY A 55 3.73 -20.74 -2.29
CA GLY A 55 3.39 -22.05 -1.74
C GLY A 55 2.90 -23.03 -2.80
N MET A 56 2.08 -22.59 -3.77
CA MET A 56 1.62 -23.40 -4.89
C MET A 56 2.78 -23.77 -5.83
N ALA A 57 3.65 -22.82 -6.14
CA ALA A 57 4.83 -23.04 -6.97
C ALA A 57 5.78 -24.09 -6.36
N LEU A 58 6.03 -24.03 -5.05
CA LEU A 58 6.84 -25.02 -4.34
C LEU A 58 6.25 -26.45 -4.40
N LYS A 59 4.92 -26.57 -4.46
CA LYS A 59 4.23 -27.86 -4.58
C LYS A 59 4.18 -28.38 -6.02
N GLY A 60 4.72 -27.64 -6.99
CA GLY A 60 4.64 -27.98 -8.41
C GLY A 60 3.23 -27.83 -8.97
N ASP A 61 2.35 -27.09 -8.29
CA ASP A 61 1.01 -26.81 -8.79
C ASP A 61 1.10 -25.84 -9.96
N ARG A 62 0.81 -26.36 -11.15
CA ARG A 62 0.92 -25.64 -12.43
C ARG A 62 -0.37 -24.93 -12.82
N TRP A 63 -1.48 -25.25 -12.16
CA TRP A 63 -2.82 -24.88 -12.64
C TRP A 63 -3.47 -23.89 -11.67
N GLY A 64 -3.18 -23.93 -10.37
CA GLY A 64 -3.44 -22.83 -9.45
C GLY A 64 -4.90 -22.40 -9.33
N TYR A 65 -5.84 -23.34 -9.53
CA TYR A 65 -7.26 -23.20 -9.21
C TYR A 65 -7.64 -24.16 -8.09
#